data_AF-A0A534RY03-F1
#
_entry.id   AF-A0A534RY03-F1
#
_cell.length_a   1.000
_cell.length_b   1.000
_cell.length_c   1.000
_cell.angle_alpha   90.00
_cell.angle_beta   90.00
_cell.angle_gamma   90.00
#
_symmetry.space_group_name_H-M   'P 1'
#
loop_
_entity.id
_entity.type
_entity.pdbx_description
1 polymer ?
#
loop_
_entity_poly.entity_id
_entity_poly.type
_entity_poly.pdbx_seq_one_letter_code
_entity_poly.pdbx_strand_id
1 'polypeptide(L)'
;MQALLEREGPRLPVYVGMRNWHPYFHETLAQMAADGIKHVLGFILSAQQSEAGWDRYKGDIATAREQIGALAPTIEHAPGWHDHPLFIE
;
A
#
# COMPACT_ATOMS: atom_id res chain seq x y z
N MET A 1 11.34 -5.85 0.48
CA MET A 1 10.05 -6.51 0.23
C MET A 1 10.09 -7.39 -1.01
N GLN A 2 10.23 -6.82 -2.23
CA GLN A 2 10.20 -7.61 -3.47
C GLN A 2 11.21 -8.77 -3.51
N ALA A 3 12.50 -8.51 -3.30
CA ALA A 3 13.52 -9.57 -3.32
C ALA A 3 13.30 -10.67 -2.26
N LEU A 4 12.67 -10.32 -1.13
CA LEU A 4 12.33 -11.30 -0.09
C LEU A 4 11.15 -12.18 -0.55
N LEU A 5 10.11 -11.57 -1.12
CA LEU A 5 8.97 -12.29 -1.69
C LEU A 5 9.39 -13.21 -2.84
N GLU A 6 10.33 -12.77 -3.68
CA GLU A 6 10.87 -13.60 -4.77
C GLU A 6 11.65 -14.82 -4.26
N ARG A 7 12.36 -14.68 -3.13
CA ARG A 7 13.19 -15.74 -2.54
C ARG A 7 12.39 -16.70 -1.65
N GLU A 8 11.48 -16.18 -0.85
CA GLU A 8 10.86 -16.89 0.29
C GLU A 8 9.33 -16.84 0.28
N GLY A 9 8.71 -16.09 -0.63
CA GLY A 9 7.27 -15.87 -0.67
C GLY A 9 6.63 -16.11 -2.03
N PRO A 10 5.38 -15.67 -2.23
CA PRO A 10 4.73 -15.68 -3.53
C PRO A 10 5.35 -14.61 -4.45
N ARG A 11 5.45 -14.92 -5.75
CA ARG A 11 5.91 -13.98 -6.79
C ARG A 11 4.83 -12.94 -7.08
N LEU A 12 4.73 -11.94 -6.20
CA LEU A 12 3.80 -10.84 -6.32
C LEU A 12 4.52 -9.56 -6.74
N PRO A 13 3.94 -8.75 -7.64
CA PRO A 13 4.49 -7.45 -7.96
C PRO A 13 4.41 -6.52 -6.75
N VAL A 14 5.44 -5.70 -6.57
CA VAL A 14 5.54 -4.75 -5.46
C VAL A 14 5.54 -3.34 -6.02
N TYR A 15 4.69 -2.50 -5.45
CA TYR A 15 4.57 -1.09 -5.81
C TYR A 15 4.78 -0.23 -4.58
N VAL A 16 5.25 0.99 -4.80
CA VAL A 16 5.36 2.02 -3.77
C VAL A 16 4.49 3.17 -4.22
N GLY A 17 3.69 3.72 -3.30
CA GLY A 17 2.94 4.95 -3.49
C GLY A 17 3.15 5.86 -2.29
N MET A 18 3.29 7.15 -2.55
CA MET A 18 3.60 8.17 -1.56
C MET A 18 2.55 9.26 -1.57
N ARG A 19 2.43 9.95 -0.44
CA ARG A 19 1.48 11.04 -0.24
C ARG A 19 2.02 12.39 -0.73
N ASN A 20 3.30 12.65 -0.47
CA ASN A 20 3.92 13.96 -0.61
C ASN A 20 5.01 14.01 -1.69
N TRP A 21 5.34 12.90 -2.34
CA TRP A 21 6.37 12.80 -3.38
C TRP A 21 6.01 11.72 -4.39
N HIS A 22 6.67 11.72 -5.55
CA HIS A 22 6.49 10.67 -6.54
C HIS A 22 7.17 9.34 -6.12
N PRO A 23 6.60 8.19 -6.52
CA PRO A 23 5.31 8.05 -7.19
C PRO A 23 4.14 8.31 -6.22
N TYR A 24 3.16 9.10 -6.63
CA TYR A 24 1.96 9.37 -5.83
C TYR A 24 1.01 8.16 -5.79
N PHE A 25 0.11 8.12 -4.80
CA PHE A 25 -0.90 7.05 -4.71
C PHE A 25 -1.73 6.90 -5.98
N HIS A 26 -2.21 7.99 -6.57
CA HIS A 26 -3.03 7.93 -7.78
C HIS A 26 -2.24 7.38 -8.98
N GLU A 27 -0.97 7.77 -9.16
CA GLU A 27 -0.10 7.24 -10.20
C GLU A 27 0.13 5.74 -10.02
N THR A 28 0.41 5.34 -8.77
CA THR A 28 0.69 3.95 -8.41
C THR A 28 -0.54 3.07 -8.63
N LEU A 29 -1.71 3.52 -8.20
CA LEU A 29 -2.96 2.78 -8.35
C LEU A 29 -3.41 2.71 -9.81
N ALA A 30 -3.17 3.77 -10.60
CA ALA A 30 -3.42 3.75 -12.03
C ALA A 30 -2.50 2.74 -12.75
N GLN A 31 -1.22 2.68 -12.36
CA GLN A 31 -0.30 1.67 -12.88
C GLN A 31 -0.74 0.25 -12.50
N MET A 32 -1.12 0.02 -11.23
CA MET A 32 -1.66 -1.27 -10.79
C MET A 32 -2.89 -1.69 -11.61
N ALA A 33 -3.82 -0.76 -11.88
CA ALA A 33 -4.99 -1.02 -12.70
C ALA A 33 -4.62 -1.37 -14.14
N ALA A 34 -3.67 -0.65 -14.74
CA ALA A 34 -3.15 -0.93 -16.08
C ALA A 34 -2.45 -2.31 -16.16
N ASP A 35 -1.78 -2.73 -15.09
CA ASP A 35 -1.14 -4.04 -14.96
C ASP A 35 -2.16 -5.17 -14.66
N GLY A 36 -3.46 -4.83 -14.56
CA GLY A 36 -4.54 -5.79 -14.34
C GLY A 36 -4.70 -6.25 -12.89
N ILE A 37 -4.08 -5.55 -11.93
CA ILE A 37 -4.18 -5.85 -10.50
C ILE A 37 -5.57 -5.48 -9.98
N LYS A 38 -6.20 -6.41 -9.26
CA LYS A 38 -7.56 -6.25 -8.71
C LYS A 38 -7.61 -6.18 -7.19
N HIS A 39 -6.69 -6.86 -6.52
CA HIS A 39 -6.65 -6.99 -5.07
C HIS A 39 -5.23 -6.73 -4.58
N VAL A 40 -5.10 -5.87 -3.57
CA VAL A 40 -3.82 -5.39 -3.07
C VAL A 40 -3.80 -5.51 -1.55
N LEU A 41 -2.70 -6.04 -1.01
CA LEU A 41 -2.38 -5.90 0.40
C LEU A 41 -1.58 -4.60 0.59
N GLY A 42 -2.20 -3.61 1.21
CA GLY A 42 -1.60 -2.32 1.50
C GLY A 42 -0.76 -2.36 2.78
N PHE A 43 0.55 -2.18 2.65
CA PHE A 43 1.47 -2.08 3.79
C PHE A 43 1.88 -0.63 4.01
N ILE A 44 1.47 -0.04 5.13
CA ILE A 44 1.82 1.34 5.46
C ILE A 44 3.12 1.34 6.27
N LEU A 45 4.12 2.07 5.76
CA LEU A 45 5.48 2.10 6.32
C LEU A 45 5.62 2.95 7.60
N SER A 46 4.54 3.57 8.07
CA SER A 46 4.51 4.15 9.41
C SER A 46 4.29 3.04 10.42
N ALA A 47 5.32 2.74 11.22
CA ALA A 47 5.27 1.67 12.22
C ALA A 47 4.16 1.88 13.25
N GLN A 48 4.07 3.10 13.79
CA GLN A 48 3.05 3.46 14.78
C GLN A 48 1.73 3.82 14.10
N GLN A 49 0.67 3.15 14.53
CA GLN A 49 -0.69 3.55 14.21
C GLN A 49 -1.06 4.75 15.09
N SER A 50 -0.92 5.96 14.56
CA SER A 50 -1.62 7.10 15.13
C SER A 50 -2.90 7.33 14.35
N GLU A 51 -4.00 7.62 15.05
CA GLU A 51 -5.29 8.00 14.44
C GLU A 51 -5.10 9.12 13.41
N ALA A 52 -4.31 10.15 13.76
CA ALA A 52 -4.03 11.28 12.89
C ALA A 52 -3.17 10.95 11.64
N GLY A 53 -2.40 9.87 11.67
CA GLY A 53 -1.51 9.48 10.58
C GLY A 53 -2.13 8.40 9.68
N TRP A 54 -2.68 7.34 10.28
CA TRP A 54 -3.02 6.13 9.56
C TRP A 54 -4.36 6.24 8.82
N ASP A 55 -5.35 6.84 9.47
CA ASP A 55 -6.65 7.08 8.84
C ASP A 55 -6.53 8.12 7.72
N ARG A 56 -5.58 9.06 7.86
CA ARG A 56 -5.23 9.99 6.79
C ARG A 56 -4.62 9.27 5.57
N TYR A 57 -3.70 8.32 5.78
CA TYR A 57 -3.19 7.49 4.68
C TYR A 57 -4.30 6.69 3.99
N LYS A 58 -5.17 6.05 4.76
CA LYS A 58 -6.31 5.30 4.22
C LYS A 58 -7.27 6.21 3.44
N GLY A 59 -7.55 7.40 3.97
CA GLY A 59 -8.38 8.42 3.32
C GLY A 59 -7.80 8.90 1.99
N ASP A 60 -6.52 9.28 1.98
CA ASP A 60 -5.85 9.73 0.74
C ASP A 60 -5.81 8.61 -0.32
N ILE A 61 -5.61 7.36 0.10
CA ILE A 61 -5.68 6.19 -0.78
C ILE A 61 -7.11 5.97 -1.30
N ALA A 62 -8.13 6.11 -0.45
CA ALA A 62 -9.52 6.00 -0.86
C ALA A 62 -9.89 7.07 -1.91
N THR A 63 -9.51 8.33 -1.68
CA THR A 63 -9.69 9.42 -2.65
C THR A 63 -8.94 9.14 -3.96
N ALA A 64 -7.72 8.61 -3.89
CA ALA A 64 -6.97 8.22 -5.10
C ALA A 64 -7.66 7.08 -5.87
N ARG A 65 -8.30 6.13 -5.19
CA ARG A 65 -9.10 5.07 -5.83
C ARG A 65 -10.35 5.64 -6.51
N GLU A 66 -11.03 6.59 -5.86
CA GLU A 66 -12.20 7.25 -6.45
C GLU A 66 -11.88 7.95 -7.78
N GLN A 67 -10.69 8.56 -7.88
CA GLN A 67 -10.23 9.20 -9.13
C GLN A 67 -10.06 8.22 -10.30
N ILE A 68 -9.69 6.96 -10.00
CA ILE A 68 -9.52 5.90 -11.00
C ILE A 68 -10.85 5.21 -11.30
N GLY A 69 -11.77 5.18 -10.34
CA GLY A 69 -13.10 4.61 -10.49
C GLY A 69 -13.11 3.08 -10.48
N ALA A 70 -13.96 2.48 -11.32
CA ALA A 70 -14.24 1.05 -11.29
C ALA A 70 -13.03 0.13 -11.57
N LEU A 71 -11.97 0.68 -12.18
CA LEU A 71 -10.73 -0.05 -12.46
C LEU A 71 -9.74 -0.04 -11.28
N ALA A 72 -10.00 0.76 -10.24
CA ALA A 72 -9.11 0.84 -9.10
C ALA A 72 -9.09 -0.49 -8.32
N PRO A 73 -7.92 -1.04 -7.97
CA PRO A 73 -7.86 -2.24 -7.16
C PRO A 73 -8.50 -2.02 -5.79
N THR A 74 -9.06 -3.08 -5.20
CA THR A 74 -9.41 -3.07 -3.78
C THR A 74 -8.15 -3.23 -2.93
N ILE A 75 -8.16 -2.60 -1.76
CA ILE A 75 -6.99 -2.56 -0.88
C ILE A 75 -7.43 -3.01 0.50
N GLU A 76 -6.79 -4.07 0.99
CA GLU A 76 -6.86 -4.50 2.38
C GLU A 76 -5.57 -4.06 3.07
N HIS A 77 -5.68 -3.36 4.19
CA HIS A 77 -4.51 -2.86 4.89
C HIS A 77 -3.99 -3.89 5.89
N ALA A 78 -2.68 -4.13 5.87
CA ALA A 78 -2.02 -4.91 6.89
C ALA A 78 -2.23 -4.25 8.27
N PRO A 79 -2.27 -5.04 9.36
CA PRO A 79 -2.29 -4.49 10.71
C PRO A 79 -1.02 -3.69 10.99
N GLY A 80 -1.05 -2.92 12.08
CA GLY A 80 0.12 -2.18 12.54
C GLY A 80 1.16 -3.15 13.05
N TRP A 81 2.41 -2.76 12.91
CA TRP A 81 3.56 -3.64 13.13
C TRP A 81 4.55 -3.05 14.15
N HIS A 82 4.11 -2.03 14.90
CA HIS A 82 4.90 -1.36 15.94
C HIS A 82 5.39 -2.29 17.07
N ASP A 83 4.67 -3.37 17.34
CA ASP A 83 4.92 -4.33 18.41
C ASP A 83 5.46 -5.68 17.89
N HIS A 84 5.73 -5.77 16.58
CA HIS A 84 6.24 -6.98 15.97
C HIS A 84 7.69 -7.23 16.45
N PRO A 85 8.05 -8.45 16.90
CA PRO A 85 9.39 -8.75 17.45
C PRO A 85 10.53 -8.31 16.53
N LEU A 86 10.42 -8.61 15.22
CA LEU A 86 11.42 -8.23 14.22
C LEU A 86 11.53 -6.71 13.92
N PHE A 87 10.65 -5.88 14.47
CA PHE A 87 10.78 -4.42 14.40
C PHE A 87 11.42 -3.82 15.65
N ILE A 88 11.24 -4.47 16.80
CA ILE A 88 11.74 -3.98 18.09
C ILE A 88 13.24 -4.29 18.27
N GLU A 89 13.71 -5.43 17.73
CA GLU A 89 15.10 -5.90 17.79
C GLU A 89 16.01 -5.27 16.73
#